data_AF-A0A6A4GSK9-F1
#
_entry.id   AF-A0A6A4GSK9-F1
#
_cell.length_a   1.000
_cell.length_b   1.000
_cell.length_c   1.000
_cell.angle_alpha   90.00
_cell.angle_beta   90.00
_cell.angle_gamma   90.00
#
_symmetry.space_group_name_H-M   'P 1'
#
loop_
_entity.id
_entity.type
_entity.pdbx_description
1 polymer ?
#
loop_
_entity_poly.entity_id
_entity_poly.type
_entity_poly.pdbx_seq_one_letter_code
_entity_poly.pdbx_strand_id
1 'polypeptide(L)' 'QDILCAVNVQHNCANNSCNLSGTRIVQEERKKTNKTLPCTKHFNLDDRLLNTNQMRSAIYLQ' A
#
# COMPACT_ATOMS: atom_id res chain seq x y z
N GLN A 1 -23.55 -4.82 7.82
CA GLN A 1 -22.61 -3.75 8.25
C GLN A 1 -22.12 -3.11 6.97
N ASP A 2 -22.50 -1.87 6.71
CA ASP A 2 -22.33 -1.25 5.39
C ASP A 2 -21.03 -0.43 5.33
N ILE A 3 -20.32 -0.53 4.21
CA ILE A 3 -19.09 0.24 3.97
C ILE A 3 -19.50 1.62 3.45
N LEU A 4 -19.33 2.65 4.27
CA LEU A 4 -19.74 4.03 3.96
C LEU A 4 -18.77 4.76 3.03
N CYS A 5 -17.47 4.52 3.18
CA CYS A 5 -16.43 5.21 2.42
C CYS A 5 -15.19 4.32 2.26
N ALA A 6 -14.67 4.23 1.04
CA ALA A 6 -13.38 3.64 0.76
C ALA A 6 -12.31 4.73 0.78
N VAL A 7 -11.27 4.53 1.58
CA VAL A 7 -10.17 5.49 1.74
C VAL A 7 -8.90 4.98 1.10
N ASN A 8 -8.19 5.87 0.41
CA ASN A 8 -6.91 5.54 -0.19
C ASN A 8 -5.79 5.94 0.77
N VAL A 9 -5.12 4.95 1.36
CA VAL A 9 -4.07 5.15 2.34
C VAL A 9 -2.75 4.62 1.78
N GLN A 10 -1.74 5.48 1.76
CA GLN A 10 -0.40 5.15 1.27
C GLN A 10 0.61 5.20 2.43
N HIS A 11 1.65 4.38 2.36
CA HIS A 11 2.73 4.43 3.35
C HIS A 11 3.60 5.66 3.13
N ASN A 12 4.02 6.31 4.21
CA ASN A 12 4.91 7.47 4.16
C ASN A 12 6.37 7.05 3.88
N CYS A 13 6.64 6.60 2.65
CA CYS A 13 7.96 6.09 2.29
C CYS A 13 9.05 7.16 2.37
N ALA A 14 8.70 8.42 2.14
CA ALA A 14 9.63 9.54 2.14
C ALA A 14 10.26 9.77 3.52
N ASN A 15 9.48 9.61 4.61
CA ASN A 15 9.99 9.83 5.97
C ASN A 15 10.58 8.57 6.62
N ASN A 16 10.27 7.38 6.12
CA ASN A 16 10.66 6.12 6.76
C ASN A 16 11.83 5.39 6.07
N SER A 17 12.54 6.06 5.16
CA SER A 17 13.74 5.52 4.49
C SER A 17 13.53 4.11 3.91
N CYS A 18 12.35 3.88 3.33
CA CYS A 18 12.02 2.61 2.68
C CYS A 18 13.01 2.33 1.54
N ASN A 19 13.48 1.09 1.43
CA ASN A 19 14.53 0.73 0.48
C ASN A 19 14.14 -0.47 -0.39
N LEU A 20 14.89 -0.75 -1.46
CA LEU A 20 14.61 -1.83 -2.42
C LEU A 20 15.17 -3.19 -1.98
N SER A 21 15.44 -3.39 -0.68
CA SER A 21 15.94 -4.68 -0.16
C SER A 21 14.87 -5.76 -0.02
N GLY A 22 13.61 -5.43 -0.31
CA GLY A 22 12.50 -6.36 -0.22
C GLY A 22 12.42 -7.28 -1.44
N THR A 23 11.84 -8.46 -1.25
CA THR A 23 11.53 -9.39 -2.33
C THR A 23 10.11 -9.91 -2.16
N ARG A 24 9.33 -9.93 -3.24
CA ARG A 24 7.99 -10.52 -3.25
C ARG A 24 7.94 -11.73 -4.18
N ILE A 25 7.30 -12.80 -3.72
CA ILE A 25 6.99 -13.96 -4.57
C ILE A 25 5.92 -13.56 -5.59
N VAL A 26 6.15 -13.86 -6.86
CA VAL A 26 5.19 -13.62 -7.93
C VAL A 26 4.07 -14.64 -7.83
N GLN A 27 2.84 -14.14 -7.82
CA GLN A 27 1.64 -14.96 -7.94
C GLN A 27 1.13 -14.89 -9.38
N GLU A 28 1.04 -16.04 -10.03
CA GLU A 28 0.47 -16.21 -11.37
C GLU A 28 -0.77 -17.11 -11.21
N GLU A 29 -1.93 -16.71 -11.74
CA GLU A 29 -3.19 -17.46 -11.61
C GLU A 29 -3.55 -17.88 -10.17
N ARG A 30 -3.27 -17.01 -9.19
CA ARG A 30 -3.43 -17.26 -7.74
C ARG A 30 -2.55 -18.38 -7.17
N LYS A 31 -1.61 -18.91 -7.94
CA LYS A 31 -0.59 -19.85 -7.45
C LYS A 31 0.71 -19.10 -7.16
N LYS A 32 1.32 -19.42 -6.01
CA LYS A 32 2.68 -18.96 -5.71
C LYS A 32 3.62 -19.65 -6.68
N THR A 33 4.47 -18.87 -7.34
CA THR A 33 5.51 -19.38 -8.22
C THR A 33 6.86 -19.31 -7.52
N ASN A 34 7.90 -19.88 -8.13
CA ASN A 34 9.28 -19.74 -7.64
C ASN A 34 9.94 -18.42 -8.09
N LYS A 35 9.23 -17.59 -8.87
CA LYS A 35 9.75 -16.30 -9.33
C LYS A 35 9.64 -15.29 -8.20
N THR A 36 10.71 -14.51 -8.00
CA THR A 36 10.72 -13.38 -7.08
C THR A 36 10.96 -12.09 -7.85
N LEU A 37 10.36 -11.00 -7.36
CA LEU A 37 10.60 -9.65 -7.87
C LEU A 37 11.13 -8.76 -6.74
N PRO A 38 12.05 -7.83 -7.04
CA PRO A 38 12.47 -6.82 -6.07
C PRO A 38 11.26 -5.96 -5.70
N CYS A 39 11.12 -5.64 -4.42
CA CYS A 39 10.07 -4.75 -3.94
C CYS A 39 10.60 -3.82 -2.86
N THR A 40 9.89 -2.70 -2.67
CA THR A 40 10.19 -1.79 -1.56
C THR A 40 9.91 -2.49 -0.23
N LYS A 41 10.90 -2.47 0.66
CA LYS A 41 10.79 -2.86 2.05
C LYS A 41 10.40 -1.62 2.86
N HIS A 42 9.20 -1.67 3.42
CA HIS A 42 8.69 -0.60 4.28
C HIS A 42 9.20 -0.76 5.71
N PHE A 43 9.64 0.34 6.30
CA PHE A 43 9.88 0.45 7.73
C PHE A 43 8.78 1.30 8.36
N ASN A 44 8.45 1.05 9.63
CA ASN A 44 7.37 1.75 10.35
C ASN A 44 6.02 1.70 9.61
N LEU A 45 5.38 0.52 9.60
CA LEU A 45 4.20 0.22 8.78
C LEU A 45 2.94 1.03 9.14
N ASP A 46 2.95 1.69 10.29
CA ASP A 46 1.81 2.45 10.80
C ASP A 46 1.84 3.92 10.34
N ASP A 47 3.00 4.41 9.88
CA ASP A 47 3.10 5.76 9.32
C ASP A 47 2.52 5.80 7.90
N ARG A 48 1.28 6.28 7.84
CA ARG A 48 0.43 6.24 6.67
C ARG A 48 -0.19 7.61 6.42
N LEU A 49 -0.28 7.95 5.14
CA LEU A 49 -0.86 9.18 4.65
C LEU A 49 -2.17 8.87 3.92
N LEU A 50 -3.20 9.63 4.25
CA LEU A 50 -4.47 9.61 3.53
C LEU A 50 -4.33 10.41 2.24
N ASN A 51 -4.46 9.73 1.09
CA ASN A 51 -4.40 10.40 -0.21
C ASN A 51 -5.80 10.89 -0.59
N THR A 52 -6.11 12.13 -0.21
CA THR A 52 -7.39 12.79 -0.50
C THR A 52 -7.52 13.19 -1.97
N ASN A 53 -6.41 13.44 -2.68
CA ASN A 53 -6.41 13.88 -4.06
C ASN A 53 -6.96 12.84 -5.06
N GLN A 54 -6.94 11.55 -4.70
CA GLN A 54 -7.41 10.45 -5.55
C GLN A 54 -8.60 9.70 -4.96
N MET A 55 -9.38 10.33 -4.08
CA MET A 55 -10.51 9.68 -3.42
C MET A 55 -11.86 10.12 -3.98
N ARG A 56 -12.53 9.19 -4.68
CA ARG A 56 -13.90 9.40 -5.19
C ARG A 56 -14.93 9.63 -4.09
N SER A 57 -14.64 9.12 -2.89
CA SER A 57 -15.49 9.23 -1.70
C SER A 57 -15.00 10.31 -0.71
N ALA A 58 -14.09 11.22 -1.13
CA ALA A 58 -13.54 12.26 -0.24
C ALA A 58 -14.61 13.17 0.40
N ILE A 59 -15.80 13.28 -0.23
CA ILE A 59 -16.93 14.05 0.30
C ILE A 59 -17.40 13.57 1.69
N TYR A 60 -17.15 12.32 2.05
CA TYR A 60 -17.59 11.73 3.33
C TYR A 60 -16.55 11.87 4.46
N LEU A 61 -15.42 12.57 4.24
CA LEU A 61 -14.29 12.69 5.18
C LEU A 61 -14.07 14.11 5.72
N GLN A 62 -15.09 14.96 5.66
CA GLN A 62 -15.04 16.36 6.09
C GLN A 62 -14.87 16.52 7.60
#